data_AF-A0A3N5SL12-F1
#
_entry.id   AF-A0A3N5SL12-F1
#
_cell.length_a   1.000
_cell.length_b   1.000
_cell.length_c   1.000
_cell.angle_alpha   90.00
_cell.angle_beta   90.00
_cell.angle_gamma   90.00
#
_symmetry.space_group_name_H-M   'P 1'
#
loop_
_entity.id
_entity.type
_entity.pdbx_description
1 polymer ?
#
loop_
_entity_poly.entity_id
_entity_poly.type
_entity_poly.pdbx_seq_one_letter_code
_entity_poly.pdbx_strand_id
1 'polypeptide(L)'
;MLKRLFFVLTILSLLIGAVAVVPAAAQEEEERWDGADDLPVNPLPCGDEEAPAPEPKEYDGGQPVDAPDKAGQDLVLVDVPKLVGIGYFAATTLGQQQAAEELGNVTVTTDAPTEANIDEQITFIDNYITQGVDGVLFAANDPVAIAPVLRKALEQGIHVVGYDANSEPDAREWFVNQAEFNGIAKSMIDSLAA
;
A
#
# COMPACT_ATOMS: atom_id res chain seq x y z
N MET A 1 14.76 -26.12 59.12
CA MET A 1 15.14 -25.60 57.79
C MET A 1 14.58 -26.42 56.62
N LEU A 2 14.56 -27.76 56.70
CA LEU A 2 14.11 -28.63 55.59
C LEU A 2 12.62 -28.48 55.20
N LYS A 3 11.72 -28.12 56.13
CA LYS A 3 10.29 -27.90 55.84
C LYS A 3 9.97 -26.60 55.09
N ARG A 4 10.84 -25.57 55.17
CA ARG A 4 10.67 -24.32 54.41
C ARG A 4 11.19 -24.43 52.99
N LEU A 5 12.17 -25.30 52.75
CA LEU A 5 12.74 -25.56 51.42
C LEU A 5 11.77 -26.33 50.51
N PHE A 6 11.03 -27.29 51.07
CA PHE A 6 10.00 -28.03 50.33
C PHE A 6 8.81 -27.14 49.92
N PHE A 7 8.38 -26.21 50.79
CA PHE A 7 7.25 -25.34 50.48
C PHE A 7 7.58 -24.33 49.36
N VAL A 8 8.83 -23.86 49.28
CA VAL A 8 9.29 -22.97 48.21
C VAL A 8 9.44 -23.71 46.87
N LEU A 9 9.89 -24.97 46.88
CA LEU A 9 10.00 -25.78 45.66
C LEU A 9 8.62 -26.16 45.08
N THR A 10 7.59 -26.38 45.91
CA THR A 10 6.23 -26.69 45.44
C THR A 10 5.52 -25.46 44.88
N ILE A 11 5.82 -24.25 45.36
CA ILE A 11 5.28 -23.00 44.80
C ILE A 11 6.00 -22.63 43.48
N LEU A 12 7.31 -22.88 43.37
CA LEU A 12 8.06 -22.60 42.14
C LEU A 12 7.72 -23.56 40.98
N SER A 13 7.33 -24.80 41.30
CA SER A 13 6.89 -25.78 40.29
C SER A 13 5.44 -25.57 39.83
N LEU A 14 4.62 -24.79 40.54
CA LEU A 14 3.28 -24.42 40.09
C LEU A 14 3.26 -23.19 39.16
N LEU A 15 4.35 -22.41 39.13
CA LEU A 15 4.46 -21.18 38.32
C LEU A 15 5.05 -21.38 36.92
N ILE A 16 5.52 -22.59 36.58
CA ILE A 16 6.12 -22.90 35.27
C ILE A 16 5.17 -23.74 34.38
N GLY A 17 4.00 -24.14 34.90
CA GLY A 17 3.09 -25.11 34.27
C GLY A 17 1.99 -24.55 33.36
N ALA A 18 1.95 -23.25 33.07
CA ALA A 18 0.93 -22.67 32.21
C ALA A 18 1.55 -21.73 31.16
N VAL A 19 2.45 -22.27 30.34
CA VAL A 19 2.54 -21.77 28.96
C VAL A 19 1.28 -22.28 28.27
N ALA A 20 0.22 -21.48 28.32
CA ALA A 20 -0.95 -21.73 27.51
C ALA A 20 -0.46 -21.82 26.06
N VAL A 21 -0.54 -23.03 25.49
CA VAL A 21 -0.53 -23.20 24.05
C VAL A 21 -1.82 -22.54 23.58
N VAL A 22 -1.73 -21.24 23.29
CA VAL A 22 -2.79 -20.54 22.57
C VAL A 22 -2.88 -21.27 21.23
N PRO A 23 -4.04 -21.86 20.88
CA PRO A 23 -4.19 -22.43 19.56
C PRO A 23 -3.88 -21.33 18.54
N ALA A 24 -3.17 -21.66 17.45
CA ALA A 24 -2.79 -20.67 16.43
C ALA A 24 -3.96 -19.83 15.89
N ALA A 25 -5.21 -20.30 16.08
CA ALA A 25 -6.44 -19.60 15.75
C ALA A 25 -6.88 -18.50 16.75
N ALA A 26 -6.17 -18.32 17.88
CA ALA A 26 -6.55 -17.39 18.95
C ALA A 26 -5.45 -16.39 19.31
N GLN A 27 -4.43 -16.24 18.45
CA GLN A 27 -3.75 -14.95 18.39
C GLN A 27 -4.82 -13.98 17.88
N GLU A 28 -5.23 -13.01 18.71
CA GLU A 28 -5.91 -11.83 18.21
C GLU A 28 -5.14 -11.39 16.95
N GLU A 29 -5.88 -11.14 15.87
CA GLU A 29 -5.36 -10.50 14.67
C GLU A 29 -4.62 -9.24 15.14
N GLU A 30 -3.31 -9.35 15.41
CA GLU A 30 -2.42 -8.23 15.20
C GLU A 30 -2.82 -7.72 13.82
N GLU A 31 -3.14 -6.42 13.72
CA GLU A 31 -3.44 -5.71 12.46
C GLU A 31 -2.29 -5.99 11.49
N ARG A 32 -2.36 -7.16 10.86
CA ARG A 32 -1.35 -7.65 9.94
C ARG A 32 -1.72 -6.92 8.68
N TRP A 33 -1.01 -5.82 8.46
CA TRP A 33 -1.04 -5.14 7.18
C TRP A 33 -0.90 -6.18 6.08
N ASP A 34 -1.96 -6.38 5.33
CA ASP A 34 -2.09 -7.37 4.26
C ASP A 34 -1.99 -6.77 2.85
N GLY A 35 -2.06 -5.44 2.74
CA GLY A 35 -2.09 -4.75 1.46
C GLY A 35 -2.83 -3.40 1.48
N ALA A 36 -3.37 -3.01 2.64
CA ALA A 36 -3.98 -1.70 2.97
C ALA A 36 -5.47 -1.53 2.64
N ASP A 37 -6.19 -2.59 2.30
CA ASP A 37 -7.59 -2.42 1.90
C ASP A 37 -8.60 -3.11 2.85
N ASP A 38 -8.15 -3.82 3.89
CA ASP A 38 -9.02 -4.61 4.81
C ASP A 38 -9.98 -5.56 4.07
N LEU A 39 -9.66 -5.86 2.81
CA LEU A 39 -10.48 -6.68 1.94
C LEU A 39 -10.34 -8.14 2.36
N PRO A 40 -11.39 -8.97 2.19
CA PRO A 40 -11.30 -10.38 2.48
C PRO A 40 -10.15 -11.06 1.72
N VAL A 41 -9.06 -11.33 2.41
CA VAL A 41 -7.93 -12.16 1.91
C VAL A 41 -8.22 -13.66 1.97
N ASN A 42 -9.47 -14.02 2.29
CA ASN A 42 -9.90 -15.42 2.31
C ASN A 42 -9.61 -16.07 0.95
N PRO A 43 -9.11 -17.31 0.94
CA PRO A 43 -8.79 -18.00 -0.29
C PRO A 43 -10.05 -18.13 -1.15
N LEU A 44 -9.92 -17.73 -2.41
CA LEU A 44 -10.95 -17.95 -3.42
C LEU A 44 -11.25 -19.47 -3.52
N PRO A 45 -12.50 -19.86 -3.82
CA PRO A 45 -12.87 -21.27 -3.91
C PRO A 45 -11.97 -22.05 -4.89
N CYS A 46 -11.68 -23.31 -4.56
CA CYS A 46 -10.98 -24.22 -5.46
C CYS A 46 -11.94 -24.78 -6.52
N GLY A 47 -11.55 -24.74 -7.80
CA GLY A 47 -12.36 -25.23 -8.92
C GLY A 47 -12.79 -24.10 -9.88
N ASP A 48 -13.73 -24.40 -10.79
CA ASP A 48 -14.26 -23.45 -11.78
C ASP A 48 -15.43 -22.59 -11.23
N GLU A 49 -15.63 -22.58 -9.90
CA GLU A 49 -16.66 -21.75 -9.28
C GLU A 49 -16.24 -20.28 -9.31
N GLU A 50 -17.10 -19.44 -9.86
CA GLU A 50 -16.89 -17.99 -9.91
C GLU A 50 -16.94 -17.43 -8.49
N ALA A 51 -15.85 -16.76 -8.09
CA ALA A 51 -15.81 -16.08 -6.82
C ALA A 51 -16.83 -14.93 -6.80
N PRO A 52 -17.55 -14.71 -5.69
CA PRO A 52 -18.43 -13.55 -5.57
C PRO A 52 -17.61 -12.27 -5.71
N ALA A 53 -18.13 -11.31 -6.49
CA ALA A 53 -17.52 -10.00 -6.61
C ALA A 53 -17.37 -9.35 -5.21
N PRO A 54 -16.23 -8.71 -4.90
CA PRO A 54 -16.07 -8.04 -3.61
C PRO A 54 -17.09 -6.92 -3.46
N GLU A 55 -17.65 -6.80 -2.26
CA GLU A 55 -18.43 -5.64 -1.86
C GLU A 55 -17.50 -4.40 -1.86
N PRO A 56 -17.89 -3.26 -2.45
CA PRO A 56 -17.09 -2.05 -2.40
C PRO A 56 -16.85 -1.61 -0.95
N LYS A 57 -15.59 -1.35 -0.58
CA LYS A 57 -15.23 -0.73 0.70
C LYS A 57 -15.81 0.69 0.76
N GLU A 58 -16.14 1.14 1.97
CA GLU A 58 -16.34 2.57 2.21
C GLU A 58 -15.08 3.36 1.85
N TYR A 59 -15.26 4.59 1.36
CA TYR A 59 -14.14 5.43 0.96
C TYR A 59 -13.26 5.78 2.17
N ASP A 60 -11.97 5.45 2.07
CA ASP A 60 -10.97 5.61 3.13
C ASP A 60 -9.80 6.51 2.72
N GLY A 61 -9.85 7.09 1.53
CA GLY A 61 -8.78 7.93 1.01
C GLY A 61 -8.69 9.28 1.70
N GLY A 62 -7.46 9.79 1.79
CA GLY A 62 -7.19 11.19 2.11
C GLY A 62 -7.77 12.13 1.05
N GLN A 63 -7.89 13.41 1.40
CA GLN A 63 -8.36 14.45 0.48
C GLN A 63 -7.38 15.63 0.49
N PRO A 64 -7.10 16.25 -0.65
CA PRO A 64 -6.26 17.43 -0.70
C PRO A 64 -6.95 18.61 -0.02
N VAL A 65 -6.18 19.39 0.74
CA VAL A 65 -6.66 20.56 1.48
C VAL A 65 -6.64 21.78 0.57
N ASP A 66 -7.77 22.47 0.46
CA ASP A 66 -7.91 23.71 -0.32
C ASP A 66 -7.35 23.60 -1.77
N ALA A 67 -7.53 22.43 -2.39
CA ALA A 67 -7.06 22.16 -3.75
C ALA A 67 -7.60 23.22 -4.73
N PRO A 68 -6.73 23.84 -5.56
CA PRO A 68 -7.17 24.82 -6.55
C PRO A 68 -8.16 24.21 -7.55
N ASP A 69 -9.24 24.92 -7.88
CA ASP A 69 -10.12 24.52 -8.97
C ASP A 69 -9.39 24.70 -10.31
N LYS A 70 -8.93 23.58 -10.86
CA LYS A 70 -8.23 23.50 -12.15
C LYS A 70 -9.08 22.91 -13.27
N ALA A 71 -10.42 22.92 -13.12
CA ALA A 71 -11.29 22.42 -14.17
C ALA A 71 -11.04 23.13 -15.52
N GLY A 72 -10.72 22.35 -16.56
CA GLY A 72 -10.43 22.86 -17.90
C GLY A 72 -9.10 23.61 -18.07
N GLN A 73 -8.23 23.60 -17.05
CA GLN A 73 -6.86 24.14 -17.12
C GLN A 73 -5.86 23.02 -17.45
N ASP A 74 -4.64 23.41 -17.82
CA ASP A 74 -3.54 22.46 -17.99
C ASP A 74 -3.08 21.93 -16.62
N LEU A 75 -2.89 20.61 -16.53
CA LEU A 75 -2.43 19.91 -15.34
C LEU A 75 -1.02 19.36 -15.53
N VAL A 76 -0.18 19.54 -14.52
CA VAL A 76 1.18 18.97 -14.48
C VAL A 76 1.26 17.93 -13.37
N LEU A 77 1.40 16.66 -13.75
CA LEU A 77 1.51 15.53 -12.83
C LEU A 77 2.93 14.95 -12.88
N VAL A 78 3.39 14.45 -11.74
CA VAL A 78 4.61 13.64 -11.68
C VAL A 78 4.27 12.18 -11.34
N ASP A 79 4.88 11.25 -12.06
CA ASP A 79 4.89 9.83 -11.75
C ASP A 79 6.21 9.47 -11.05
N VAL A 80 6.10 8.92 -9.84
CA VAL A 80 7.21 8.47 -8.99
C VAL A 80 7.06 6.97 -8.72
N PRO A 81 7.48 6.11 -9.67
CA PRO A 81 7.46 4.65 -9.48
C PRO A 81 8.46 4.21 -8.40
N LYS A 82 8.50 2.89 -8.12
CA LYS A 82 9.49 2.32 -7.20
C LYS A 82 10.94 2.59 -7.63
N LEU A 83 11.20 2.48 -8.94
CA LEU A 83 12.46 2.82 -9.58
C LEU A 83 12.27 3.01 -11.09
N VAL A 84 13.23 3.66 -11.74
CA VAL A 84 13.37 3.74 -13.20
C VAL A 84 14.38 2.72 -13.73
N GLY A 85 14.36 2.48 -15.05
CA GLY A 85 15.35 1.64 -15.72
C GLY A 85 14.95 0.17 -15.91
N ILE A 86 13.73 -0.21 -15.52
CA ILE A 86 13.17 -1.55 -15.77
C ILE A 86 11.96 -1.48 -16.71
N GLY A 87 11.74 -2.57 -17.46
CA GLY A 87 10.68 -2.63 -18.47
C GLY A 87 9.26 -2.50 -17.91
N TYR A 88 9.02 -2.94 -16.67
CA TYR A 88 7.71 -2.86 -16.03
C TYR A 88 7.28 -1.40 -15.83
N PHE A 89 8.06 -0.60 -15.10
CA PHE A 89 7.74 0.81 -14.86
C PHE A 89 7.85 1.66 -16.13
N ALA A 90 8.72 1.29 -17.08
CA ALA A 90 8.72 1.94 -18.40
C ALA A 90 7.37 1.77 -19.13
N ALA A 91 6.71 0.62 -18.97
CA ALA A 91 5.39 0.38 -19.55
C ALA A 91 4.27 1.12 -18.82
N THR A 92 4.31 1.21 -17.48
CA THR A 92 3.31 1.98 -16.71
C THR A 92 3.39 3.46 -17.02
N THR A 93 4.60 4.03 -17.05
CA THR A 93 4.87 5.41 -17.47
C THR A 93 4.34 5.68 -18.87
N LEU A 94 4.58 4.78 -19.83
CA LEU A 94 4.06 4.92 -21.19
C LEU A 94 2.52 4.99 -21.20
N GLY A 95 1.85 4.13 -20.43
CA GLY A 95 0.39 4.13 -20.32
C GLY A 95 -0.16 5.43 -19.72
N GLN A 96 0.48 5.96 -18.68
CA GLN A 96 0.11 7.25 -18.09
C GLN A 96 0.28 8.41 -19.09
N GLN A 97 1.38 8.41 -19.86
CA GLN A 97 1.64 9.43 -20.88
C GLN A 97 0.63 9.36 -22.03
N GLN A 98 0.24 8.15 -22.46
CA GLN A 98 -0.81 7.97 -23.46
C GLN A 98 -2.17 8.49 -22.97
N ALA A 99 -2.55 8.18 -21.72
CA ALA A 99 -3.76 8.73 -21.13
C ALA A 99 -3.73 10.26 -21.02
N ALA A 100 -2.56 10.84 -20.69
CA ALA A 100 -2.38 12.29 -20.65
C ALA A 100 -2.55 12.93 -22.04
N GLU A 101 -2.01 12.29 -23.09
CA GLU A 101 -2.20 12.71 -24.48
C GLU A 101 -3.67 12.65 -24.91
N GLU A 102 -4.40 11.60 -24.52
CA GLU A 102 -5.84 11.45 -24.80
C GLU A 102 -6.69 12.55 -24.13
N LEU A 103 -6.30 12.98 -22.92
CA LEU A 103 -6.97 14.07 -22.21
C LEU A 103 -6.65 15.45 -22.83
N GLY A 104 -5.46 15.62 -23.40
CA GLY A 104 -5.06 16.80 -24.17
C GLY A 104 -4.72 18.04 -23.35
N ASN A 105 -4.99 18.05 -22.05
CA ASN A 105 -4.64 19.12 -21.10
C ASN A 105 -3.84 18.61 -19.89
N VAL A 106 -3.26 17.39 -19.98
CA VAL A 106 -2.47 16.80 -18.90
C VAL A 106 -1.06 16.53 -19.40
N THR A 107 -0.06 16.87 -18.60
CA THR A 107 1.33 16.47 -18.81
C THR A 107 1.75 15.59 -17.64
N VAL A 108 2.26 14.39 -17.93
CA VAL A 108 2.84 13.47 -16.94
C VAL A 108 4.32 13.34 -17.20
N THR A 109 5.14 13.68 -16.21
CA THR A 109 6.59 13.43 -16.22
C THR A 109 6.93 12.34 -15.22
N THR A 110 7.85 11.43 -15.56
CA THR A 110 8.32 10.42 -14.62
C THR A 110 9.70 10.77 -14.09
N ASP A 111 9.85 10.70 -12.78
CA ASP A 111 11.14 10.88 -12.10
C ASP A 111 11.16 10.07 -10.81
N ALA A 112 12.22 9.30 -10.62
CA ALA A 112 12.28 8.31 -9.55
C ALA A 112 13.71 7.81 -9.29
N PRO A 113 13.92 7.11 -8.15
CA PRO A 113 15.16 6.42 -7.84
C PRO A 113 15.60 5.44 -8.95
N THR A 114 16.90 5.18 -9.06
CA THR A 114 17.40 4.08 -9.93
C THR A 114 17.39 2.72 -9.24
N GLU A 115 17.23 2.71 -7.92
CA GLU A 115 17.10 1.51 -7.08
C GLU A 115 15.85 1.64 -6.22
N ALA A 116 15.22 0.52 -5.83
CA ALA A 116 14.07 0.55 -4.94
C ALA A 116 14.50 1.02 -3.53
N ASN A 117 14.46 2.33 -3.32
CA ASN A 117 14.90 2.99 -2.10
C ASN A 117 13.83 4.00 -1.63
N ILE A 118 13.36 3.81 -0.40
CA ILE A 118 12.28 4.62 0.17
C ILE A 118 12.72 6.06 0.49
N ASP A 119 13.93 6.26 1.00
CA ASP A 119 14.43 7.60 1.36
C ASP A 119 14.61 8.47 0.11
N GLU A 120 15.12 7.86 -0.97
CA GLU A 120 15.21 8.54 -2.27
C GLU A 120 13.81 8.84 -2.82
N GLN A 121 12.89 7.87 -2.80
CA GLN A 121 11.52 8.06 -3.28
C GLN A 121 10.81 9.23 -2.58
N ILE A 122 10.95 9.31 -1.25
CA ILE A 122 10.44 10.44 -0.45
C ILE A 122 11.06 11.76 -0.91
N THR A 123 12.38 11.77 -1.15
CA THR A 123 13.10 12.96 -1.63
C THR A 123 12.59 13.43 -2.99
N PHE A 124 12.35 12.52 -3.95
CA PHE A 124 11.77 12.87 -5.24
C PHE A 124 10.40 13.52 -5.07
N ILE A 125 9.49 12.90 -4.30
CA ILE A 125 8.15 13.43 -4.06
C ILE A 125 8.22 14.82 -3.42
N ASP A 126 9.07 15.00 -2.41
CA ASP A 126 9.21 16.30 -1.72
C ASP A 126 9.70 17.43 -2.64
N ASN A 127 10.60 17.09 -3.58
CA ASN A 127 11.07 18.02 -4.59
C ASN A 127 9.94 18.47 -5.53
N TYR A 128 9.02 17.57 -5.91
CA TYR A 128 7.90 17.92 -6.77
C TYR A 128 6.76 18.64 -6.02
N ILE A 129 6.56 18.32 -4.74
CA ILE A 129 5.71 19.14 -3.85
C ILE A 129 6.23 20.59 -3.85
N THR A 130 7.55 20.77 -3.68
CA THR A 130 8.17 22.10 -3.68
C THR A 130 8.04 22.83 -5.02
N GLN A 131 8.02 22.09 -6.13
CA GLN A 131 7.80 22.65 -7.47
C GLN A 131 6.33 23.02 -7.76
N GLY A 132 5.40 22.59 -6.91
CA GLY A 132 3.97 22.90 -7.05
C GLY A 132 3.33 22.17 -8.23
N VAL A 133 3.64 20.89 -8.42
CA VAL A 133 2.89 20.02 -9.33
C VAL A 133 1.43 19.90 -8.88
N ASP A 134 0.55 19.54 -9.80
CA ASP A 134 -0.89 19.38 -9.55
C ASP A 134 -1.25 18.03 -8.97
N GLY A 135 -0.42 17.02 -9.24
CA GLY A 135 -0.61 15.71 -8.66
C GLY A 135 0.64 14.84 -8.69
N VAL A 136 0.63 13.87 -7.79
CA VAL A 136 1.63 12.82 -7.64
C VAL A 136 0.97 11.47 -7.91
N LEU A 137 1.50 10.76 -8.90
CA LEU A 137 1.23 9.34 -9.14
C LEU A 137 2.38 8.56 -8.52
N PHE A 138 2.11 7.50 -7.75
CA PHE A 138 3.19 6.76 -7.08
C PHE A 138 2.97 5.25 -7.05
N ALA A 139 4.06 4.50 -6.96
CA ALA A 139 4.08 3.09 -6.58
C ALA A 139 5.01 2.91 -5.37
N ALA A 140 4.46 2.60 -4.19
CA ALA A 140 5.22 2.68 -2.95
C ALA A 140 6.33 1.62 -2.84
N ASN A 141 7.52 2.03 -2.42
CA ASN A 141 8.57 1.11 -1.96
C ASN A 141 8.30 0.59 -0.54
N ASP A 142 7.74 1.45 0.32
CA ASP A 142 7.28 1.09 1.67
C ASP A 142 6.01 1.90 1.96
N PRO A 143 4.91 1.26 2.37
CA PRO A 143 3.62 1.92 2.41
C PRO A 143 3.41 2.80 3.65
N VAL A 144 4.16 2.55 4.73
CA VAL A 144 4.11 3.34 5.98
C VAL A 144 5.05 4.53 5.86
N ALA A 145 6.29 4.30 5.42
CA ALA A 145 7.33 5.31 5.40
C ALA A 145 7.09 6.39 4.34
N ILE A 146 6.39 6.07 3.23
CA ILE A 146 6.01 7.06 2.21
C ILE A 146 4.87 7.97 2.66
N ALA A 147 4.00 7.49 3.57
CA ALA A 147 2.74 8.14 3.89
C ALA A 147 2.88 9.58 4.42
N PRO A 148 3.87 9.94 5.27
CA PRO A 148 4.06 11.33 5.72
C PRO A 148 4.29 12.33 4.58
N VAL A 149 5.07 11.99 3.55
CA VAL A 149 5.33 12.91 2.42
C VAL A 149 4.12 13.03 1.49
N LEU A 150 3.34 11.96 1.34
CA LEU A 150 2.10 11.99 0.57
C LEU A 150 1.01 12.82 1.27
N ARG A 151 0.85 12.68 2.60
CA ARG A 151 -0.01 13.57 3.40
C ARG A 151 0.42 15.02 3.27
N LYS A 152 1.74 15.30 3.29
CA LYS A 152 2.26 16.65 3.02
C LYS A 152 1.83 17.17 1.64
N ALA A 153 1.81 16.33 0.60
CA ALA A 153 1.33 16.74 -0.72
C ALA A 153 -0.17 17.13 -0.66
N LEU A 154 -1.00 16.27 -0.07
CA LEU A 154 -2.43 16.55 0.14
C LEU A 154 -2.64 17.85 0.92
N GLU A 155 -1.89 18.09 1.99
CA GLU A 155 -1.93 19.33 2.77
C GLU A 155 -1.56 20.59 1.96
N GLN A 156 -0.80 20.45 0.88
CA GLN A 156 -0.47 21.54 -0.06
C GLN A 156 -1.49 21.67 -1.21
N GLY A 157 -2.59 20.92 -1.17
CA GLY A 157 -3.62 20.92 -2.22
C GLY A 157 -3.22 20.13 -3.47
N ILE A 158 -2.19 19.30 -3.39
CA ILE A 158 -1.70 18.46 -4.49
C ILE A 158 -2.44 17.13 -4.46
N HIS A 159 -2.97 16.69 -5.59
CA HIS A 159 -3.66 15.40 -5.70
C HIS A 159 -2.70 14.23 -5.59
N VAL A 160 -3.11 13.12 -4.98
CA VAL A 160 -2.25 11.95 -4.76
C VAL A 160 -2.96 10.65 -5.11
N VAL A 161 -2.41 9.92 -6.08
CA VAL A 161 -2.98 8.65 -6.57
C VAL A 161 -1.90 7.56 -6.58
N GLY A 162 -2.18 6.45 -5.91
CA GLY A 162 -1.31 5.27 -5.91
C GLY A 162 -1.66 4.27 -7.01
N TYR A 163 -0.69 3.50 -7.46
CA TYR A 163 -0.85 2.34 -8.34
C TYR A 163 0.24 1.30 -8.03
N ASP A 164 0.08 0.05 -8.49
CA ASP A 164 1.01 -1.09 -8.30
C ASP A 164 1.21 -1.54 -6.83
N ALA A 165 1.65 -0.63 -5.96
CA ALA A 165 1.84 -0.82 -4.54
C ALA A 165 1.29 0.37 -3.74
N ASN A 166 0.42 0.06 -2.78
CA ASN A 166 -0.37 1.04 -2.04
C ASN A 166 0.44 1.75 -0.93
N SER A 167 -0.11 2.82 -0.36
CA SER A 167 0.33 3.45 0.90
C SER A 167 -0.68 3.20 2.01
N GLU A 168 -0.51 3.83 3.17
CA GLU A 168 -1.63 4.04 4.09
C GLU A 168 -2.79 4.75 3.36
N PRO A 169 -4.06 4.32 3.53
CA PRO A 169 -5.19 4.85 2.76
C PRO A 169 -5.39 6.37 2.88
N ASP A 170 -5.24 6.91 4.08
CA ASP A 170 -5.45 8.33 4.35
C ASP A 170 -4.35 9.23 3.75
N ALA A 171 -3.27 8.63 3.22
CA ALA A 171 -2.19 9.35 2.55
C ALA A 171 -2.42 9.55 1.05
N ARG A 172 -3.50 8.99 0.47
CA ARG A 172 -3.80 9.03 -0.97
C ARG A 172 -5.30 9.17 -1.22
N GLU A 173 -5.69 9.76 -2.34
CA GLU A 173 -7.11 9.83 -2.72
C GLU A 173 -7.60 8.48 -3.23
N TRP A 174 -6.86 7.87 -4.15
CA TRP A 174 -7.24 6.63 -4.82
C TRP A 174 -6.05 5.69 -4.97
N PHE A 175 -6.32 4.39 -4.90
CA PHE A 175 -5.38 3.34 -5.25
C PHE A 175 -5.90 2.55 -6.45
N VAL A 176 -5.15 2.59 -7.55
CA VAL A 176 -5.43 1.82 -8.77
C VAL A 176 -4.80 0.45 -8.63
N ASN A 177 -5.58 -0.49 -8.09
CA ASN A 177 -5.14 -1.87 -7.90
C ASN A 177 -5.25 -2.66 -9.22
N GLN A 178 -4.17 -3.35 -9.59
CA GLN A 178 -4.08 -4.13 -10.82
C GLN A 178 -4.97 -5.38 -10.83
N ALA A 179 -5.19 -5.96 -9.65
CA ALA A 179 -6.05 -7.12 -9.43
C ALA A 179 -6.25 -7.31 -7.92
N GLU A 180 -7.30 -8.04 -7.53
CA GLU A 180 -7.51 -8.42 -6.14
C GLU A 180 -6.32 -9.25 -5.62
N PHE A 181 -5.90 -8.98 -4.36
CA PHE A 181 -4.73 -9.63 -3.76
C PHE A 181 -4.84 -11.16 -3.71
N ASN A 182 -6.02 -11.68 -3.35
CA ASN A 182 -6.31 -13.10 -3.33
C ASN A 182 -6.35 -13.72 -4.75
N GLY A 183 -6.75 -12.95 -5.78
CA GLY A 183 -6.72 -13.34 -7.17
C GLY A 183 -5.30 -13.54 -7.69
N ILE A 184 -4.39 -12.61 -7.35
CA ILE A 184 -2.95 -12.76 -7.63
C ILE A 184 -2.41 -13.99 -6.90
N ALA A 185 -2.66 -14.12 -5.60
CA ALA A 185 -2.16 -15.23 -4.80
C ALA A 185 -2.64 -16.60 -5.32
N LYS A 186 -3.93 -16.74 -5.63
CA LYS A 186 -4.50 -17.96 -6.21
C LYS A 186 -3.84 -18.29 -7.54
N SER A 187 -3.73 -17.31 -8.45
CA SER A 187 -3.15 -17.52 -9.78
C SER A 187 -1.69 -18.00 -9.71
N MET A 188 -0.91 -17.50 -8.74
CA MET A 188 0.45 -17.96 -8.50
C MET A 188 0.51 -19.40 -7.99
N ILE A 189 -0.37 -19.78 -7.06
CA ILE A 189 -0.44 -21.14 -6.53
C ILE A 189 -0.92 -22.13 -7.59
N ASP A 190 -1.94 -21.77 -8.38
CA ASP A 190 -2.42 -22.60 -9.48
C ASP A 190 -1.31 -22.84 -10.52
N SER A 191 -0.53 -21.81 -10.83
CA SER A 191 0.61 -21.91 -11.77
C SER A 191 1.75 -22.79 -11.23
N LEU A 192 1.93 -22.88 -9.91
CA LEU A 192 2.92 -23.74 -9.27
C LEU A 192 2.49 -25.22 -9.28
N ALA A 193 1.18 -25.48 -9.20
CA ALA A 193 0.63 -26.83 -9.16
C ALA A 193 0.50 -27.50 -10.54
N ALA A 194 0.55 -26.72 -11.62
CA ALA A 194 0.43 -27.17 -13.02
C ALA A 194 1.72 -27.84 -13.53
#